data_AF-A0A6N7Q1W3-F1
#
_entry.id   AF-A0A6N7Q1W3-F1
#
_cell.length_a   1.000
_cell.length_b   1.000
_cell.length_c   1.000
_cell.angle_alpha   90.00
_cell.angle_beta   90.00
_cell.angle_gamma   90.00
#
_symmetry.space_group_name_H-M   'P 1'
#
loop_
_entity.id
_entity.type
_entity.pdbx_description
1 polymer ?
#
loop_
_entity_poly.entity_id
_entity_poly.type
_entity_poly.pdbx_seq_one_letter_code
_entity_poly.pdbx_strand_id
1 'polypeptide(L)'
;MTIAGTPPDRAPDPAAPLPRPVVLGIAGAASIVAVIVLAIAVRSSPFPDLDEAKGSTSASGTSRTAVTSNDEDEDEDEPRAAPVAGNSRELRTRLSKEVRGGKLKDATATLESLVAVDPHSPDDADVRGDIVDLASKAGFAGGAEADKVFDLIRSKMGERGPDILYYLVTSKGGSKAAERAAELLKQDEVRSRGTPAMRIAFDLKTAKSCDDKAALIDRARDEGDSRALGWLMLMSRSCRMSKDPKLKEAIAALKSR
;
A
#
# COMPACT_ATOMS: atom_id res chain seq x y z
N MET A 1 35.00 36.40 -32.64
CA MET A 1 34.28 36.34 -31.35
C MET A 1 33.47 37.61 -31.23
N THR A 2 32.16 37.51 -31.43
CA THR A 2 31.25 38.67 -31.42
C THR A 2 30.15 38.36 -30.41
N ILE A 3 30.12 39.09 -29.30
CA ILE A 3 29.17 38.90 -28.21
C ILE A 3 27.90 39.69 -28.58
N ALA A 4 26.81 38.97 -28.85
CA ALA A 4 25.50 39.58 -29.09
C ALA A 4 24.90 40.06 -27.75
N GLY A 5 24.58 41.35 -27.67
CA GLY A 5 24.01 42.00 -26.50
C GLY A 5 22.54 41.63 -26.28
N THR A 6 22.20 41.40 -25.02
CA THR A 6 20.84 41.15 -24.53
C THR A 6 20.00 42.42 -24.59
N PRO A 7 18.73 42.37 -25.06
CA PRO A 7 17.85 43.55 -25.07
C PRO A 7 17.42 43.94 -23.64
N PRO A 8 17.12 45.24 -23.40
CA PRO A 8 16.72 45.74 -22.10
C PRO A 8 15.33 45.28 -21.67
N ASP A 9 15.21 44.96 -20.39
CA ASP A 9 14.00 44.52 -19.70
C ASP A 9 12.93 45.62 -19.71
N ARG A 10 11.76 45.32 -20.27
CA ARG A 10 10.62 46.25 -20.31
C ARG A 10 9.70 45.93 -19.15
N ALA A 11 9.57 46.86 -18.21
CA ALA A 11 8.68 46.71 -17.06
C ALA A 11 7.22 46.53 -17.53
N PRO A 12 6.44 45.61 -16.92
CA PRO A 12 5.06 45.35 -17.30
C PRO A 12 4.16 46.54 -16.90
N ASP A 13 3.27 46.91 -17.82
CA ASP A 13 2.30 48.00 -17.68
C ASP A 13 1.17 47.58 -16.72
N PRO A 14 0.96 48.26 -15.57
CA PRO A 14 -0.03 47.85 -14.57
C PRO A 14 -1.49 48.10 -15.00
N ALA A 15 -1.75 48.72 -16.14
CA ALA A 15 -3.09 49.08 -16.60
C ALA A 15 -3.68 48.14 -17.67
N ALA A 16 -2.99 47.07 -18.05
CA ALA A 16 -3.48 46.16 -19.10
C ALA A 16 -4.64 45.29 -18.60
N PRO A 17 -5.81 45.29 -19.28
CA PRO A 17 -6.94 44.44 -18.89
C PRO A 17 -6.59 42.96 -19.05
N LEU A 18 -6.87 42.16 -18.01
CA LEU A 18 -6.54 40.75 -17.96
C LEU A 18 -7.18 39.96 -19.12
N PRO A 19 -6.46 39.00 -19.72
CA PRO A 19 -6.99 38.16 -20.79
C PRO A 19 -8.17 37.32 -20.28
N ARG A 20 -9.29 37.36 -21.02
CA ARG A 20 -10.58 36.69 -20.72
C ARG A 20 -10.51 35.23 -20.25
N PRO A 21 -9.58 34.35 -20.68
CA PRO A 21 -9.49 32.98 -20.13
C PRO A 21 -9.09 32.92 -18.65
N VAL A 22 -8.41 33.95 -18.10
CA VAL A 22 -8.03 34.00 -16.68
C VAL A 22 -9.22 34.37 -15.79
N VAL A 23 -10.14 35.21 -16.29
CA VAL A 23 -11.34 35.63 -15.55
C VAL A 23 -12.32 34.46 -15.36
N LEU A 24 -12.39 33.51 -16.31
CA LEU A 24 -13.23 32.32 -16.16
C LEU A 24 -12.69 31.29 -15.15
N GLY A 25 -11.38 31.27 -14.88
CA GLY A 25 -10.77 30.32 -13.92
C GLY A 25 -11.05 30.66 -12.45
N ILE A 26 -11.22 31.94 -12.12
CA ILE A 26 -11.40 32.40 -10.74
C ILE A 26 -12.83 32.09 -10.22
N ALA A 27 -13.83 32.06 -11.11
CA ALA A 27 -15.20 31.68 -10.74
C ALA A 27 -15.34 30.20 -10.36
N GLY A 28 -14.50 29.31 -10.89
CA GLY A 28 -14.52 27.88 -10.57
C GLY A 28 -13.94 27.56 -9.18
N ALA A 29 -12.88 28.24 -8.76
CA ALA A 29 -12.18 27.96 -7.51
C ALA A 29 -13.01 28.31 -6.25
N ALA A 30 -13.88 29.32 -6.31
CA ALA A 30 -14.74 29.69 -5.18
C ALA A 30 -15.79 28.60 -4.85
N SER A 31 -16.25 27.84 -5.84
CA SER A 31 -17.25 26.79 -5.63
C SER A 31 -16.71 25.59 -4.85
N ILE A 32 -15.44 25.21 -5.08
CA ILE A 32 -14.81 24.06 -4.42
C ILE A 32 -14.59 24.34 -2.92
N VAL A 33 -14.20 25.57 -2.57
CA VAL A 33 -14.00 25.97 -1.16
C VAL A 33 -15.33 25.95 -0.40
N ALA A 34 -16.42 26.40 -1.02
CA ALA A 34 -17.75 26.39 -0.38
C ALA A 34 -18.25 24.96 -0.06
N VAL A 35 -17.98 23.98 -0.94
CA VAL A 35 -18.36 22.57 -0.70
C VAL A 35 -17.55 21.95 0.44
N ILE A 36 -16.25 22.26 0.53
CA ILE A 36 -15.38 21.77 1.62
C ILE A 36 -15.81 22.36 2.97
N VAL A 37 -16.10 23.66 3.04
CA VAL A 37 -16.56 24.31 4.27
C VAL A 37 -17.93 23.77 4.71
N LEU A 38 -18.85 23.53 3.77
CA LEU A 38 -20.16 22.95 4.08
C LEU A 38 -20.03 21.49 4.59
N ALA A 39 -19.12 20.69 4.01
CA ALA A 39 -18.87 19.33 4.47
C ALA A 39 -18.24 19.26 5.88
N ILE A 40 -17.41 20.25 6.25
CA ILE A 40 -16.85 20.36 7.60
C ILE A 40 -17.93 20.81 8.59
N ALA A 41 -18.77 21.78 8.23
CA ALA A 41 -19.85 22.29 9.09
C ALA A 41 -20.92 21.23 9.42
N VAL A 42 -21.22 20.31 8.51
CA VAL A 42 -22.16 19.20 8.75
C VAL A 42 -21.58 18.11 9.65
N ARG A 43 -20.25 18.01 9.78
CA ARG A 43 -19.58 17.02 10.65
C ARG A 43 -19.32 17.50 12.06
N SER A 44 -19.40 18.79 12.33
CA SER A 44 -19.25 19.37 13.66
C SER A 44 -20.60 19.54 14.36
N SER A 45 -21.24 18.41 14.72
CA SER A 45 -22.22 18.41 15.81
C SER A 45 -21.46 18.27 17.14
N PRO A 46 -21.62 19.21 18.09
CA PRO A 46 -20.91 19.21 19.36
C PRO A 46 -21.42 18.08 20.26
N PHE A 47 -20.53 17.16 20.64
CA PHE A 47 -20.80 16.26 21.75
C PHE A 47 -20.61 17.05 23.05
N PRO A 48 -21.62 17.10 23.94
CA PRO A 48 -21.46 17.69 25.26
C PRO A 48 -20.48 16.86 26.08
N ASP A 49 -19.55 17.56 26.72
CA ASP A 49 -18.64 17.06 27.74
C ASP A 49 -19.40 16.25 28.80
N LEU A 50 -18.97 15.02 29.02
CA LEU A 50 -19.23 14.30 30.26
C LEU A 50 -17.98 14.40 31.12
N ASP A 51 -18.10 15.32 32.06
CA ASP A 51 -17.35 15.47 33.29
C ASP A 51 -17.03 14.15 34.02
N GLU A 52 -15.83 14.15 34.59
CA GLU A 52 -15.60 13.84 36.00
C GLU A 52 -15.74 12.39 36.50
N ALA A 53 -14.59 11.72 36.63
CA ALA A 53 -14.31 10.86 37.78
C ALA A 53 -12.81 10.80 38.07
N LYS A 54 -12.33 11.80 38.83
CA LYS A 54 -11.15 11.64 39.69
C LYS A 54 -11.53 10.71 40.84
N GLY A 55 -10.90 9.54 40.91
CA GLY A 55 -11.04 8.61 42.02
C GLY A 55 -9.75 7.85 42.25
N SER A 56 -8.98 8.34 43.23
CA SER A 56 -7.85 7.69 43.89
C SER A 56 -8.19 6.25 44.32
N THR A 57 -7.22 5.32 44.35
CA THR A 57 -6.87 4.49 45.53
C THR A 57 -5.68 3.56 45.27
N SER A 58 -4.79 3.56 46.26
CA SER A 58 -3.57 2.77 46.49
C SER A 58 -3.68 1.23 46.53
N ALA A 59 -2.54 0.63 46.16
CA ALA A 59 -1.75 -0.40 46.87
C ALA A 59 -2.24 -1.84 47.11
N SER A 60 -1.24 -2.72 46.92
CA SER A 60 -0.92 -3.96 47.65
C SER A 60 -1.75 -5.22 47.42
N GLY A 61 -1.03 -6.29 47.08
CA GLY A 61 -1.12 -7.54 47.86
C GLY A 61 -1.46 -8.81 47.09
N THR A 62 -0.43 -9.64 46.91
CA THR A 62 -0.38 -11.04 47.37
C THR A 62 -1.33 -12.12 46.80
N SER A 63 -0.66 -13.22 46.43
CA SER A 63 -1.11 -14.63 46.39
C SER A 63 -1.82 -15.19 45.16
N ARG A 64 -1.01 -15.89 44.35
CA ARG A 64 -1.04 -17.36 44.14
C ARG A 64 -2.40 -18.04 44.39
N THR A 65 -3.06 -18.46 43.30
CA THR A 65 -3.92 -19.65 43.27
C THR A 65 -3.72 -20.36 41.92
N ALA A 66 -3.23 -21.59 42.01
CA ALA A 66 -3.28 -22.59 40.94
C ALA A 66 -4.70 -23.18 40.85
N VAL A 67 -4.96 -23.98 39.80
CA VAL A 67 -6.22 -24.72 39.51
C VAL A 67 -7.20 -23.81 38.74
N THR A 68 -7.72 -24.15 37.55
CA THR A 68 -8.24 -25.44 37.09
C THR A 68 -8.20 -25.49 35.56
N SER A 69 -7.74 -26.62 35.01
CA SER A 69 -8.14 -27.15 33.71
C SER A 69 -9.66 -27.19 33.60
N ASN A 70 -10.24 -26.63 32.54
CA ASN A 70 -11.61 -26.92 32.12
C ASN A 70 -11.81 -26.53 30.66
N ASP A 71 -12.35 -27.50 29.90
CA ASP A 71 -13.16 -27.35 28.68
C ASP A 71 -12.42 -26.70 27.49
N GLU A 72 -11.78 -27.44 26.59
CA GLU A 72 -12.43 -28.30 25.57
C GLU A 72 -13.74 -27.68 25.04
N ASP A 73 -13.67 -26.40 24.65
CA ASP A 73 -14.62 -25.82 23.69
C ASP A 73 -14.51 -26.60 22.37
N GLU A 74 -15.45 -27.54 22.20
CA GLU A 74 -15.88 -28.12 20.94
C GLU A 74 -16.49 -27.01 20.06
N ASP A 75 -15.67 -26.05 19.62
CA ASP A 75 -16.09 -25.00 18.70
C ASP A 75 -16.09 -25.55 17.27
N GLU A 76 -17.30 -25.92 16.86
CA GLU A 76 -17.90 -25.76 15.54
C GLU A 76 -17.00 -26.06 14.34
N ASP A 77 -17.20 -27.26 13.81
CA ASP A 77 -16.84 -27.73 12.47
C ASP A 77 -17.56 -26.86 11.42
N GLU A 78 -17.17 -25.59 11.30
CA GLU A 78 -17.71 -24.66 10.32
C GLU A 78 -17.41 -25.27 8.94
N PRO A 79 -18.42 -25.59 8.11
CA PRO A 79 -18.22 -26.38 6.90
C PRO A 79 -17.19 -25.70 6.01
N ARG A 80 -16.00 -26.30 5.92
CA ARG A 80 -14.95 -25.84 5.02
C ARG A 80 -15.53 -25.80 3.62
N ALA A 81 -15.65 -24.60 3.06
CA ALA A 81 -16.24 -24.41 1.75
C ALA A 81 -15.57 -25.37 0.75
N ALA A 82 -16.39 -26.17 0.07
CA ALA A 82 -15.89 -27.15 -0.88
C ALA A 82 -15.07 -26.46 -1.99
N PRO A 83 -13.98 -27.08 -2.48
CA PRO A 83 -13.18 -26.52 -3.55
C PRO A 83 -14.06 -26.21 -4.77
N VAL A 84 -13.84 -25.03 -5.35
CA VAL A 84 -14.62 -24.55 -6.47
C VAL A 84 -14.12 -25.24 -7.74
N ALA A 85 -14.94 -26.12 -8.32
CA ALA A 85 -14.58 -26.80 -9.56
C ALA A 85 -14.57 -25.84 -10.77
N GLY A 86 -13.55 -25.99 -11.63
CA GLY A 86 -13.40 -25.24 -12.89
C GLY A 86 -11.96 -25.28 -13.41
N ASN A 87 -11.77 -24.95 -14.69
CA ASN A 87 -10.43 -24.71 -15.24
C ASN A 87 -9.92 -23.30 -14.89
N SER A 88 -8.62 -23.04 -15.04
CA SER A 88 -8.00 -21.74 -14.69
C SER A 88 -8.72 -20.54 -15.34
N ARG A 89 -9.12 -20.64 -16.61
CA ARG A 89 -9.80 -19.53 -17.32
C ARG A 89 -11.18 -19.20 -16.72
N GLU A 90 -11.97 -20.23 -16.40
CA GLU A 90 -13.27 -20.07 -15.75
C GLU A 90 -13.12 -19.47 -14.35
N LEU A 91 -12.15 -19.97 -13.58
CA LEU A 91 -11.85 -19.47 -12.23
C LEU A 91 -11.41 -18.01 -12.24
N ARG A 92 -10.57 -17.58 -13.21
CA ARG A 92 -10.20 -16.16 -13.38
C ARG A 92 -11.42 -15.27 -13.66
N THR A 93 -12.29 -15.71 -14.58
CA THR A 93 -13.52 -14.97 -14.93
C THR A 93 -14.45 -14.86 -13.72
N ARG A 94 -14.58 -15.95 -12.96
CA ARG A 94 -15.39 -16.01 -11.74
C ARG A 94 -14.83 -15.11 -10.64
N LEU A 95 -13.53 -15.17 -10.39
CA LEU A 95 -12.83 -14.32 -9.42
C LEU A 95 -13.12 -12.84 -9.69
N SER A 96 -12.90 -12.40 -10.93
CA SER A 96 -13.15 -11.00 -11.30
C SER A 96 -14.60 -10.57 -11.06
N LYS A 97 -15.56 -11.43 -11.40
CA LYS A 97 -16.99 -11.17 -11.16
C LYS A 97 -17.31 -11.06 -9.67
N GLU A 98 -16.79 -11.96 -8.85
CA GLU A 98 -17.05 -12.02 -7.41
C GLU A 98 -16.40 -10.85 -6.66
N VAL A 99 -15.15 -10.52 -7.01
CA VAL A 99 -14.44 -9.35 -6.47
C VAL A 99 -15.20 -8.07 -6.78
N ARG A 100 -15.63 -7.86 -8.03
CA ARG A 100 -16.45 -6.70 -8.43
C ARG A 100 -17.80 -6.67 -7.72
N GLY A 101 -18.41 -7.83 -7.51
CA GLY A 101 -19.66 -7.98 -6.77
C GLY A 101 -19.55 -7.85 -5.25
N GLY A 102 -18.35 -7.71 -4.68
CA GLY A 102 -18.13 -7.62 -3.23
C GLY A 102 -18.40 -8.93 -2.49
N LYS A 103 -18.42 -10.06 -3.20
CA LYS A 103 -18.68 -11.39 -2.63
C LYS A 103 -17.40 -11.97 -2.04
N LEU A 104 -16.98 -11.45 -0.89
CA LEU A 104 -15.64 -11.74 -0.35
C LEU A 104 -15.41 -13.23 -0.11
N LYS A 105 -16.35 -13.92 0.54
CA LYS A 105 -16.25 -15.37 0.81
C LYS A 105 -16.10 -16.20 -0.47
N ASP A 106 -16.95 -15.93 -1.46
CA ASP A 106 -16.91 -16.63 -2.76
C ASP A 106 -15.59 -16.32 -3.50
N ALA A 107 -15.19 -15.05 -3.53
CA ALA A 107 -13.95 -14.61 -4.17
C ALA A 107 -12.70 -15.24 -3.53
N THR A 108 -12.65 -15.37 -2.19
CA THR A 108 -11.57 -16.06 -1.48
C THR A 108 -11.49 -17.53 -1.87
N ALA A 109 -12.64 -18.24 -1.89
CA ALA A 109 -12.70 -19.66 -2.26
C ALA A 109 -12.31 -19.89 -3.74
N THR A 110 -12.75 -19.00 -4.63
CA THR A 110 -12.35 -19.02 -6.04
C THR A 110 -10.86 -18.73 -6.20
N LEU A 111 -10.30 -17.77 -5.44
CA LEU A 111 -8.87 -17.48 -5.45
C LEU A 111 -8.04 -18.67 -4.97
N GLU A 112 -8.44 -19.31 -3.87
CA GLU A 112 -7.78 -20.53 -3.35
C GLU A 112 -7.76 -21.64 -4.42
N SER A 113 -8.91 -21.87 -5.05
CA SER A 113 -9.03 -22.88 -6.11
C SER A 113 -8.19 -22.51 -7.34
N LEU A 114 -8.15 -21.22 -7.71
CA LEU A 114 -7.36 -20.73 -8.83
C LEU A 114 -5.87 -20.94 -8.60
N VAL A 115 -5.32 -20.54 -7.44
CA VAL A 115 -3.88 -20.71 -7.15
C VAL A 115 -3.49 -22.17 -6.95
N ALA A 116 -4.43 -23.03 -6.56
CA ALA A 116 -4.20 -24.47 -6.46
C ALA A 116 -4.10 -25.13 -7.84
N VAL A 117 -4.94 -24.72 -8.80
CA VAL A 117 -4.93 -25.25 -10.18
C VAL A 117 -3.82 -24.60 -11.02
N ASP A 118 -3.54 -23.32 -10.80
CA ASP A 118 -2.59 -22.53 -11.57
C ASP A 118 -1.78 -21.60 -10.65
N PRO A 119 -0.65 -22.08 -10.09
CA PRO A 119 0.20 -21.29 -9.21
C PRO A 119 0.80 -20.03 -9.86
N HIS A 120 0.81 -19.96 -11.19
CA HIS A 120 1.30 -18.82 -11.97
C HIS A 120 0.20 -17.80 -12.29
N SER A 121 -1.05 -18.04 -11.89
CA SER A 121 -2.14 -17.08 -12.11
C SER A 121 -1.84 -15.65 -11.61
N PRO A 122 -1.10 -15.42 -10.50
CA PRO A 122 -0.75 -14.05 -10.05
C PRO A 122 0.26 -13.32 -10.95
N ASP A 123 0.88 -13.99 -11.93
CA ASP A 123 1.71 -13.37 -12.96
C ASP A 123 0.88 -12.50 -13.91
N ASP A 124 -0.37 -12.91 -14.17
CA ASP A 124 -1.33 -12.21 -14.99
C ASP A 124 -1.75 -10.87 -14.35
N ALA A 125 -1.76 -9.80 -15.15
CA ALA A 125 -2.00 -8.46 -14.65
C ALA A 125 -3.45 -8.25 -14.16
N ASP A 126 -4.43 -8.86 -14.83
CA ASP A 126 -5.83 -8.72 -14.47
C ASP A 126 -6.12 -9.50 -13.17
N VAL A 127 -5.62 -10.74 -13.07
CA VAL A 127 -5.74 -11.55 -11.86
C VAL A 127 -5.06 -10.87 -10.67
N ARG A 128 -3.87 -10.31 -10.87
CA ARG A 128 -3.18 -9.54 -9.82
C ARG A 128 -3.96 -8.31 -9.38
N GLY A 129 -4.61 -7.61 -10.30
CA GLY A 129 -5.53 -6.50 -9.99
C GLY A 129 -6.69 -6.94 -9.11
N ASP A 130 -7.33 -8.07 -9.46
CA ASP A 130 -8.43 -8.65 -8.68
C ASP A 130 -7.98 -9.12 -7.29
N ILE A 131 -6.78 -9.70 -7.15
CA ILE A 131 -6.20 -10.08 -5.85
C ILE A 131 -5.99 -8.86 -4.95
N VAL A 132 -5.46 -7.76 -5.51
CA VAL A 132 -5.25 -6.51 -4.77
C VAL A 132 -6.57 -5.92 -4.30
N ASP A 133 -7.59 -5.89 -5.16
CA ASP A 133 -8.91 -5.37 -4.81
C ASP A 133 -9.60 -6.25 -3.76
N LEU A 134 -9.51 -7.58 -3.89
CA LEU A 134 -9.97 -8.53 -2.88
C LEU A 134 -9.28 -8.30 -1.53
N ALA A 135 -7.95 -8.22 -1.50
CA ALA A 135 -7.19 -7.98 -0.28
C ALA A 135 -7.52 -6.62 0.36
N SER A 136 -7.77 -5.60 -0.46
CA SER A 136 -8.18 -4.27 0.01
C SER A 136 -9.55 -4.32 0.69
N LYS A 137 -10.54 -4.95 0.04
CA LYS A 137 -11.91 -5.10 0.55
C LYS A 137 -11.96 -6.00 1.78
N ALA A 138 -11.29 -7.15 1.74
CA ALA A 138 -11.19 -8.07 2.87
C ALA A 138 -10.47 -7.42 4.06
N GLY A 139 -9.34 -6.73 3.83
CA GLY A 139 -8.63 -6.01 4.88
C GLY A 139 -9.46 -4.91 5.54
N PHE A 140 -10.34 -4.23 4.78
CA PHE A 140 -11.28 -3.26 5.34
C PHE A 140 -12.33 -3.94 6.24
N ALA A 141 -12.95 -5.02 5.75
CA ALA A 141 -13.96 -5.79 6.45
C ALA A 141 -13.42 -6.51 7.70
N GLY A 142 -12.18 -7.00 7.64
CA GLY A 142 -11.57 -7.83 8.68
C GLY A 142 -12.10 -9.26 8.71
N GLY A 143 -11.84 -9.96 9.82
CA GLY A 143 -12.33 -11.32 10.08
C GLY A 143 -11.64 -12.42 9.28
N ALA A 144 -12.23 -13.62 9.33
CA ALA A 144 -11.64 -14.85 8.77
C ALA A 144 -11.31 -14.76 7.28
N GLU A 145 -12.13 -14.03 6.49
CA GLU A 145 -11.86 -13.86 5.06
C GLU A 145 -10.64 -12.98 4.80
N ALA A 146 -10.39 -11.97 5.63
CA ALA A 146 -9.15 -11.21 5.57
C ALA A 146 -7.95 -12.11 5.88
N ASP A 147 -8.05 -12.94 6.93
CA ASP A 147 -6.99 -13.86 7.32
C ASP A 147 -6.63 -14.83 6.18
N LYS A 148 -7.65 -15.49 5.61
CA LYS A 148 -7.49 -16.41 4.48
C LYS A 148 -6.86 -15.74 3.27
N VAL A 149 -7.32 -14.55 2.86
CA VAL A 149 -6.76 -13.86 1.68
C VAL A 149 -5.28 -13.54 1.89
N PHE A 150 -4.92 -12.99 3.04
CA PHE A 150 -3.52 -12.66 3.34
C PHE A 150 -2.64 -13.92 3.51
N ASP A 151 -3.21 -15.01 4.03
CA ASP A 151 -2.54 -16.31 4.08
C ASP A 151 -2.28 -16.90 2.70
N LEU A 152 -3.23 -16.81 1.77
CA LEU A 152 -3.03 -17.22 0.38
C LEU A 152 -1.92 -16.41 -0.27
N ILE A 153 -1.93 -15.07 -0.11
CA ILE A 153 -0.92 -14.19 -0.68
C ILE A 153 0.46 -14.55 -0.13
N ARG A 154 0.64 -14.64 1.20
CA ARG A 154 1.98 -14.92 1.76
C ARG A 154 2.48 -16.33 1.49
N SER A 155 1.59 -17.32 1.36
CA SER A 155 1.98 -18.73 1.39
C SER A 155 1.86 -19.47 0.06
N LYS A 156 0.87 -19.16 -0.80
CA LYS A 156 0.51 -19.97 -1.98
C LYS A 156 0.91 -19.37 -3.32
N MET A 157 1.29 -18.09 -3.38
CA MET A 157 1.56 -17.37 -4.64
C MET A 157 3.04 -17.26 -5.02
N GLY A 158 3.91 -18.13 -4.50
CA GLY A 158 5.35 -18.11 -4.80
C GLY A 158 6.00 -16.74 -4.53
N GLU A 159 6.81 -16.25 -5.47
CA GLU A 159 7.45 -14.93 -5.39
C GLU A 159 6.48 -13.77 -5.59
N ARG A 160 5.34 -14.00 -6.26
CA ARG A 160 4.34 -12.97 -6.51
C ARG A 160 3.58 -12.55 -5.27
N GLY A 161 3.46 -13.45 -4.29
CA GLY A 161 2.83 -13.15 -3.01
C GLY A 161 3.44 -11.93 -2.32
N PRO A 162 4.72 -11.99 -1.92
CA PRO A 162 5.41 -10.86 -1.31
C PRO A 162 5.45 -9.60 -2.20
N ASP A 163 5.55 -9.75 -3.52
CA ASP A 163 5.45 -8.64 -4.47
C ASP A 163 4.08 -7.93 -4.43
N ILE A 164 2.99 -8.69 -4.29
CA ILE A 164 1.63 -8.15 -4.10
C ILE A 164 1.51 -7.46 -2.75
N LEU A 165 2.07 -8.03 -1.68
CA LEU A 165 2.10 -7.38 -0.36
C LEU A 165 2.82 -6.03 -0.44
N TYR A 166 3.97 -5.98 -1.13
CA TYR A 166 4.71 -4.73 -1.32
C TYR A 166 3.91 -3.70 -2.12
N TYR A 167 3.20 -4.15 -3.16
CA TYR A 167 2.30 -3.30 -3.92
C TYR A 167 1.17 -2.73 -3.05
N LEU A 168 0.55 -3.52 -2.17
CA LEU A 168 -0.45 -3.03 -1.22
C LEU A 168 0.11 -1.94 -0.32
N VAL A 169 1.31 -2.14 0.24
CA VAL A 169 1.98 -1.15 1.10
C VAL A 169 2.21 0.18 0.38
N THR A 170 2.62 0.14 -0.89
CA THR A 170 3.02 1.33 -1.64
C THR A 170 1.87 2.01 -2.38
N SER A 171 0.84 1.29 -2.79
CA SER A 171 -0.30 1.83 -3.56
C SER A 171 -1.55 2.09 -2.72
N LYS A 172 -1.70 1.44 -1.56
CA LYS A 172 -2.86 1.55 -0.67
C LYS A 172 -2.49 2.07 0.72
N GLY A 173 -1.47 2.92 0.80
CA GLY A 173 -0.97 3.47 2.07
C GLY A 173 -2.09 4.04 2.97
N GLY A 174 -2.01 3.75 4.27
CA GLY A 174 -3.02 4.15 5.27
C GLY A 174 -4.28 3.29 5.30
N SER A 175 -4.41 2.29 4.43
CA SER A 175 -5.48 1.28 4.54
C SER A 175 -5.10 0.14 5.50
N LYS A 176 -6.10 -0.49 6.12
CA LYS A 176 -5.91 -1.71 6.93
C LYS A 176 -5.19 -2.82 6.16
N ALA A 177 -5.45 -2.94 4.85
CA ALA A 177 -4.79 -3.90 3.99
C ALA A 177 -3.29 -3.61 3.84
N ALA A 178 -2.90 -2.33 3.69
CA ALA A 178 -1.51 -1.92 3.62
C ALA A 178 -0.78 -2.09 4.97
N GLU A 179 -1.43 -1.79 6.09
CA GLU A 179 -0.89 -2.02 7.43
C GLU A 179 -0.59 -3.51 7.66
N ARG A 180 -1.56 -4.38 7.33
CA ARG A 180 -1.39 -5.82 7.43
C ARG A 180 -0.30 -6.36 6.51
N ALA A 181 -0.26 -5.89 5.26
CA ALA A 181 0.80 -6.25 4.32
C ALA A 181 2.18 -5.81 4.82
N ALA A 182 2.27 -4.63 5.44
CA ALA A 182 3.52 -4.14 6.03
C ALA A 182 3.97 -5.03 7.20
N GLU A 183 3.05 -5.48 8.05
CA GLU A 183 3.37 -6.39 9.16
C GLU A 183 3.90 -7.73 8.64
N LEU A 184 3.26 -8.31 7.63
CA LEU A 184 3.73 -9.54 7.00
C LEU A 184 5.12 -9.37 6.36
N LEU A 185 5.43 -8.24 5.74
CA LEU A 185 6.75 -8.02 5.12
C LEU A 185 7.88 -7.75 6.12
N LYS A 186 7.58 -7.50 7.40
CA LYS A 186 8.60 -7.47 8.46
C LYS A 186 9.17 -8.85 8.72
N GLN A 187 8.37 -9.90 8.53
CA GLN A 187 8.75 -11.29 8.67
C GLN A 187 9.74 -11.68 7.56
N ASP A 188 10.91 -12.20 7.94
CA ASP A 188 11.96 -12.52 6.97
C ASP A 188 11.57 -13.72 6.10
N GLU A 189 10.84 -14.68 6.66
CA GLU A 189 10.29 -15.85 5.96
C GLU A 189 9.29 -15.48 4.86
N VAL A 190 8.59 -14.36 4.99
CA VAL A 190 7.70 -13.83 3.94
C VAL A 190 8.52 -13.02 2.94
N ARG A 191 9.35 -12.09 3.43
CA ARG A 191 10.12 -11.18 2.57
C ARG A 191 11.13 -11.91 1.67
N SER A 192 11.83 -12.90 2.21
CA SER A 192 12.87 -13.67 1.50
C SER A 192 12.34 -14.43 0.29
N ARG A 193 11.04 -14.76 0.26
CA ARG A 193 10.37 -15.41 -0.86
C ARG A 193 10.08 -14.49 -2.04
N GLY A 194 10.13 -13.18 -1.85
CA GLY A 194 9.83 -12.24 -2.92
C GLY A 194 10.96 -12.08 -3.94
N THR A 195 10.64 -11.45 -5.06
CA THR A 195 11.64 -11.19 -6.10
C THR A 195 12.81 -10.36 -5.55
N PRO A 196 14.06 -10.53 -6.05
CA PRO A 196 15.19 -9.71 -5.64
C PRO A 196 14.89 -8.21 -5.76
N ALA A 197 14.22 -7.80 -6.85
CA ALA A 197 13.79 -6.43 -7.11
C ALA A 197 12.83 -5.88 -6.04
N MET A 198 11.88 -6.69 -5.57
CA MET A 198 11.00 -6.29 -4.46
C MET A 198 11.78 -6.14 -3.17
N ARG A 199 12.65 -7.10 -2.84
CA ARG A 199 13.42 -7.09 -1.59
C ARG A 199 14.28 -5.84 -1.48
N ILE A 200 15.02 -5.47 -2.53
CA ILE A 200 15.83 -4.24 -2.51
C ILE A 200 14.96 -2.97 -2.46
N ALA A 201 13.79 -2.97 -3.10
CA ALA A 201 12.85 -1.85 -3.02
C ALA A 201 12.22 -1.72 -1.62
N PHE A 202 12.06 -2.83 -0.89
CA PHE A 202 11.66 -2.83 0.52
C PHE A 202 12.79 -2.32 1.41
N ASP A 203 14.01 -2.84 1.25
CA ASP A 203 15.18 -2.40 2.01
C ASP A 203 15.38 -0.88 1.89
N LEU A 204 15.31 -0.33 0.67
CA LEU A 204 15.39 1.12 0.42
C LEU A 204 14.28 1.92 1.11
N LYS A 205 13.07 1.36 1.18
CA LYS A 205 11.92 2.00 1.83
C LYS A 205 12.10 2.03 3.36
N THR A 206 12.60 0.95 3.96
CA THR A 206 12.68 0.78 5.42
C THR A 206 13.97 1.27 6.05
N ALA A 207 15.02 1.49 5.24
CA ALA A 207 16.27 2.09 5.69
C ALA A 207 16.02 3.45 6.38
N LYS A 208 16.62 3.63 7.57
CA LYS A 208 16.31 4.73 8.49
C LYS A 208 17.16 5.96 8.24
N SER A 209 18.41 5.77 7.81
CA SER A 209 19.35 6.84 7.53
C SER A 209 19.69 6.95 6.04
N CYS A 210 20.24 8.09 5.63
CA CYS A 210 20.75 8.25 4.28
C CYS A 210 21.97 7.36 4.00
N ASP A 211 22.78 7.06 5.04
CA ASP A 211 23.93 6.16 4.93
C ASP A 211 23.47 4.71 4.69
N ASP A 212 22.44 4.25 5.41
CA ASP A 212 21.83 2.92 5.18
C ASP A 212 21.33 2.79 3.74
N LYS A 213 20.68 3.84 3.21
CA LYS A 213 20.20 3.84 1.83
C LYS A 213 21.34 3.92 0.81
N ALA A 214 22.38 4.68 1.10
CA ALA A 214 23.56 4.79 0.24
C ALA A 214 24.27 3.43 0.10
N ALA A 215 24.34 2.64 1.18
CA ALA A 215 24.89 1.29 1.17
C ALA A 215 24.11 0.30 0.28
N LEU A 216 22.86 0.61 -0.06
CA LEU A 216 22.00 -0.23 -0.90
C LEU A 216 22.07 0.11 -2.40
N ILE A 217 22.77 1.19 -2.81
CA ILE A 217 22.77 1.68 -4.19
C ILE A 217 23.28 0.63 -5.18
N ASP A 218 24.40 -0.03 -4.87
CA ASP A 218 25.02 -1.01 -5.78
C ASP A 218 24.08 -2.23 -5.98
N ARG A 219 23.47 -2.75 -4.91
CA ARG A 219 22.44 -3.80 -5.00
C ARG A 219 21.20 -3.32 -5.75
N ALA A 220 20.76 -2.08 -5.55
CA ALA A 220 19.59 -1.53 -6.25
C ALA A 220 19.82 -1.38 -7.75
N ARG A 221 21.05 -1.06 -8.18
CA ARG A 221 21.45 -1.08 -9.59
C ARG A 221 21.32 -2.48 -10.18
N ASP A 222 21.81 -3.49 -9.48
CA ASP A 222 21.94 -4.84 -10.01
C ASP A 222 20.60 -5.59 -9.97
N GLU A 223 19.95 -5.60 -8.80
CA GLU A 223 18.73 -6.37 -8.51
C GLU A 223 17.42 -5.60 -8.74
N GLY A 224 17.46 -4.27 -8.77
CA GLY A 224 16.25 -3.44 -8.73
C GLY A 224 15.44 -3.33 -10.04
N ASP A 225 14.24 -2.77 -9.92
CA ASP A 225 13.37 -2.43 -11.05
C ASP A 225 12.75 -1.03 -10.89
N SER A 226 11.64 -0.77 -11.58
CA SER A 226 10.89 0.50 -11.49
C SER A 226 10.51 0.90 -10.06
N ARG A 227 10.33 -0.07 -9.15
CA ARG A 227 10.05 0.18 -7.73
C ARG A 227 11.26 0.78 -7.03
N ALA A 228 12.44 0.19 -7.22
CA ALA A 228 13.70 0.69 -6.67
C ALA A 228 14.06 2.07 -7.26
N LEU A 229 13.83 2.26 -8.57
CA LEU A 229 14.04 3.54 -9.24
C LEU A 229 13.29 4.70 -8.56
N GLY A 230 12.03 4.49 -8.17
CA GLY A 230 11.25 5.48 -7.44
C GLY A 230 11.93 5.93 -6.13
N TRP A 231 12.45 4.98 -5.37
CA TRP A 231 13.17 5.26 -4.11
C TRP A 231 14.51 5.96 -4.35
N LEU A 232 15.27 5.57 -5.36
CA LEU A 232 16.54 6.24 -5.71
C LEU A 232 16.31 7.69 -6.14
N MET A 233 15.25 7.98 -6.92
CA MET A 233 14.90 9.34 -7.32
C MET A 233 14.40 10.20 -6.15
N LEU A 234 13.70 9.61 -5.19
CA LEU A 234 13.31 10.28 -3.95
C LEU A 234 14.54 10.59 -3.09
N MET A 235 15.40 9.59 -2.89
CA MET A 235 16.63 9.70 -2.11
C MET A 235 17.57 10.77 -2.66
N SER A 236 17.71 10.89 -3.99
CA SER A 236 18.51 11.93 -4.64
C SER A 236 18.19 13.34 -4.11
N ARG A 237 16.92 13.59 -3.77
CA ARG A 237 16.43 14.85 -3.20
C ARG A 237 16.50 14.85 -1.68
N SER A 238 15.92 13.85 -1.02
CA SER A 238 15.80 13.83 0.44
C SER A 238 17.15 13.69 1.16
N CYS A 239 18.09 12.97 0.57
CA CYS A 239 19.45 12.77 1.09
C CYS A 239 20.49 13.70 0.45
N ARG A 240 20.07 14.65 -0.42
CA ARG A 240 20.96 15.59 -1.12
C ARG A 240 22.08 14.91 -1.94
N MET A 241 21.83 13.71 -2.45
CA MET A 241 22.80 12.90 -3.21
C MET A 241 22.75 13.14 -4.73
N SER A 242 22.20 14.26 -5.20
CA SER A 242 22.05 14.54 -6.64
C SER A 242 23.36 14.60 -7.44
N LYS A 243 24.51 14.76 -6.76
CA LYS A 243 25.85 14.76 -7.36
C LYS A 243 26.59 13.43 -7.21
N ASP A 244 26.05 12.48 -6.46
CA ASP A 244 26.68 11.18 -6.23
C ASP A 244 26.74 10.37 -7.55
N PRO A 245 27.94 9.93 -7.99
CA PRO A 245 28.10 9.22 -9.25
C PRO A 245 27.47 7.83 -9.22
N LYS A 246 27.55 7.10 -8.09
CA LYS A 246 26.95 5.76 -7.95
C LYS A 246 25.43 5.83 -8.07
N LEU A 247 24.82 6.82 -7.43
CA LEU A 247 23.38 7.03 -7.52
C LEU A 247 22.94 7.34 -8.96
N LYS A 248 23.69 8.19 -9.68
CA LYS A 248 23.41 8.51 -11.08
C LYS A 248 23.51 7.29 -11.99
N GLU A 249 24.56 6.48 -11.81
CA GLU A 249 24.76 5.23 -12.54
C GLU A 249 23.60 4.25 -12.29
N ALA A 250 23.23 4.04 -11.03
CA ALA A 250 22.12 3.17 -10.65
C ALA A 250 20.79 3.62 -11.28
N ILE A 251 20.49 4.93 -11.21
CA ILE A 251 19.28 5.50 -11.83
C ILE A 251 19.31 5.31 -13.36
N ALA A 252 20.46 5.53 -14.00
CA ALA A 252 20.59 5.36 -15.45
C ALA A 252 20.39 3.89 -15.86
N ALA A 253 21.00 2.95 -15.14
CA ALA A 253 20.88 1.52 -15.39
C ALA A 253 19.43 1.02 -15.27
N LEU A 254 18.67 1.50 -14.27
CA LEU A 254 17.27 1.13 -14.10
C LEU A 254 16.34 1.77 -15.13
N LYS A 255 16.69 2.95 -15.68
CA LYS A 255 15.91 3.60 -16.74
C LYS A 255 16.09 2.96 -18.12
N SER A 256 17.19 2.23 -18.34
CA SER A 256 17.47 1.58 -19.62
C SER A 256 16.91 0.16 -19.74
N ARG A 257 16.31 -0.38 -18.67
CA ARG A 257 15.60 -1.66 -18.66
C ARG A 257 14.17 -1.47 -19.15
#